data_AF-A0AAU1GUH8-F1
#
_entry.id   AF-A0AAU1GUH8-F1
#
_cell.length_a   1.000
_cell.length_b   1.000
_cell.length_c   1.000
_cell.angle_alpha   90.00
_cell.angle_beta   90.00
_cell.angle_gamma   90.00
#
_symmetry.space_group_name_H-M   'P 1'
#
loop_
_entity.id
_entity.type
_entity.pdbx_description
1 polymer ?
#
loop_
_entity_poly.entity_id
_entity_poly.type
_entity_poly.pdbx_seq_one_letter_code
_entity_poly.pdbx_strand_id
1 'polypeptide(L)'
;MSDVSGEGGGPAADAGAVMSASGPVPTAPVALDLPGTAGGLTRYRSTARRWCAAGSAGVIPAVLLAVFADGFGRSFVPPLAVFGALSLLMGAVVPLQARRMRRVLAAGPWTAHTSVVLQRGGGSGAVVVLRGPGRHELLPLTPWTTQWRLDLLNRSDGVLWWCGDPRTGGVLAPAGGTELIRAKPVRGRLARSLVARPQVRSLLTRPALPQPQSSPPEELGLPVGTGPAVETKRRRPWWRGTFRWLLLAGCLMTALAISWSEASDDDPQVDLTVIGERADGRCDVRWTDPFDGRPRTGAFHCHGYSGVPEDWDSGFVVSYEPFKGDLYDEELRGTAAYSTTDGVGLGGLALAAVGLVGGTVRVVRARRLRTLALPLEGYTITGQGQGQGQAPVAGPEDAGTASRPPTPLSYAAFAVEAASQARLRGSAPVKPATTGPAQPGEPLVWWRVPALRSIAGIAEALWSLSYGGGVAVLLLTGSNEVSNGLKVVAALIGCFGLVPAGRAVASGIPRARLLAAAATAPAPRIRRYALLHDGRVDGPTLVLFAAEEAPATGPTDTAEAGPDRAPPGAPTPGRKACCRSCRRVRGRIRGQGCPRPPAPSSCADGSAGSRWPSRG
;
A
#
# COMPACT_ATOMS: atom_id res chain seq x y z
N MET A 1 56.48 -53.26 -72.41
CA MET A 1 56.56 -51.79 -72.50
C MET A 1 55.21 -51.32 -73.04
N SER A 2 54.14 -51.61 -72.30
CA SER A 2 53.66 -50.91 -71.08
C SER A 2 52.71 -49.81 -71.54
N ASP A 3 51.43 -50.14 -71.75
CA ASP A 3 50.35 -50.16 -70.75
C ASP A 3 49.82 -48.74 -70.51
N VAL A 4 48.55 -48.37 -70.42
CA VAL A 4 47.20 -49.01 -70.32
C VAL A 4 46.25 -47.78 -70.37
N SER A 5 45.33 -47.65 -71.34
CA SER A 5 43.90 -48.01 -71.28
C SER A 5 43.12 -47.40 -70.10
N GLY A 6 42.07 -46.63 -70.40
CA GLY A 6 41.10 -46.17 -69.38
C GLY A 6 40.08 -45.13 -69.84
N GLU A 7 39.25 -45.46 -70.82
CA GLU A 7 37.95 -44.82 -71.08
C GLU A 7 37.07 -44.85 -69.82
N GLY A 8 36.28 -43.79 -69.61
CA GLY A 8 35.26 -43.72 -68.57
C GLY A 8 34.40 -42.48 -68.70
N GLY A 9 33.49 -42.49 -69.68
CA GLY A 9 32.40 -41.52 -69.79
C GLY A 9 31.45 -41.61 -68.59
N GLY A 10 31.11 -40.46 -68.00
CA GLY A 10 30.09 -40.29 -66.98
C GLY A 10 29.18 -39.12 -67.36
N PRO A 11 27.86 -39.24 -67.14
CA PRO A 11 26.86 -38.36 -67.75
C PRO A 11 26.85 -36.96 -67.12
N ALA A 12 26.52 -35.98 -67.96
CA ALA A 12 26.18 -34.62 -67.57
C ALA A 12 25.09 -34.62 -66.49
N ALA A 13 25.49 -34.34 -65.25
CA ALA A 13 24.58 -33.96 -64.20
C ALA A 13 24.39 -32.44 -64.27
N ASP A 14 23.15 -32.04 -64.53
CA ASP A 14 22.64 -30.68 -64.39
C ASP A 14 23.19 -30.05 -63.09
N ALA A 15 24.11 -29.10 -63.26
CA ALA A 15 24.51 -28.19 -62.21
C ALA A 15 23.37 -27.19 -61.99
N GLY A 16 22.30 -27.67 -61.34
CA GLY A 16 21.29 -26.82 -60.72
C GLY A 16 21.99 -25.94 -59.68
N ALA A 17 22.31 -24.71 -60.09
CA ALA A 17 22.77 -23.65 -59.23
C ALA A 17 21.67 -23.35 -58.20
N VAL A 18 21.68 -24.09 -57.08
CA VAL A 18 20.97 -23.71 -55.87
C VAL A 18 21.67 -22.46 -55.36
N MET A 19 21.25 -21.30 -55.88
CA MET A 19 21.44 -20.01 -55.24
C MET A 19 20.86 -20.14 -53.83
N SER A 20 21.72 -20.52 -52.89
CA SER A 20 21.48 -20.38 -51.46
C SER A 20 21.39 -18.88 -51.19
N ALA A 21 20.20 -18.33 -51.46
CA ALA A 21 19.77 -17.03 -51.01
C ALA A 21 19.76 -17.09 -49.48
N SER A 22 20.93 -16.85 -48.90
CA SER A 22 21.13 -16.57 -47.49
C SER A 22 20.55 -15.19 -47.26
N GLY A 23 19.20 -15.14 -47.25
CA GLY A 23 18.46 -13.95 -46.87
C GLY A 23 18.95 -13.51 -45.49
N PRO A 24 19.01 -12.20 -45.24
CA PRO A 24 19.44 -11.67 -43.95
C PRO A 24 18.63 -12.36 -42.85
N VAL A 25 19.30 -13.09 -41.96
CA VAL A 25 18.67 -13.73 -40.81
C VAL A 25 17.90 -12.63 -40.06
N PRO A 26 16.57 -12.73 -39.92
CA PRO A 26 15.79 -11.68 -39.30
C PRO A 26 16.34 -11.44 -37.90
N THR A 27 16.92 -10.26 -37.70
CA THR A 27 17.44 -9.85 -36.40
C THR A 27 16.28 -9.84 -35.41
N ALA A 28 16.39 -10.66 -34.36
CA ALA A 28 15.36 -10.78 -33.35
C ALA A 28 14.96 -9.38 -32.82
N PRO A 29 13.66 -9.08 -32.66
CA PRO A 29 13.19 -7.75 -32.32
C PRO A 29 13.82 -7.29 -31.01
N VAL A 30 14.18 -6.01 -30.91
CA VAL A 30 14.84 -5.48 -29.72
C VAL A 30 13.81 -5.40 -28.58
N ALA A 31 14.24 -5.58 -27.32
CA ALA A 31 13.33 -5.59 -26.17
C ALA A 31 12.44 -4.33 -26.08
N LEU A 32 13.00 -3.19 -26.49
CA LEU A 32 12.32 -1.89 -26.53
C LEU A 32 11.16 -1.82 -27.54
N ASP A 33 11.18 -2.63 -28.60
CA ASP A 33 10.18 -2.60 -29.67
C ASP A 33 8.87 -3.27 -29.27
N LEU A 34 8.89 -4.10 -28.21
CA LEU A 34 7.67 -4.64 -27.64
C LEU A 34 6.82 -3.51 -27.02
N PRO A 35 5.53 -3.40 -27.38
CA PRO A 35 4.67 -2.29 -26.94
C PRO A 35 4.51 -2.24 -25.41
N GLY A 36 4.50 -3.41 -24.75
CA GLY A 36 4.49 -3.51 -23.29
C GLY A 36 5.72 -2.85 -22.64
N THR A 37 6.91 -3.05 -23.21
CA THR A 37 8.18 -2.46 -22.76
C THR A 37 8.20 -0.95 -22.95
N ALA A 38 7.85 -0.47 -24.14
CA ALA A 38 7.79 0.95 -24.45
C ALA A 38 6.78 1.70 -23.55
N GLY A 39 5.61 1.10 -23.33
CA GLY A 39 4.59 1.61 -22.41
C GLY A 39 5.08 1.62 -20.95
N GLY A 40 5.74 0.55 -20.52
CA GLY A 40 6.38 0.46 -19.19
C GLY A 40 7.41 1.55 -18.94
N LEU A 41 8.29 1.80 -19.92
CA LEU A 41 9.30 2.85 -19.85
C LEU A 41 8.69 4.26 -19.82
N THR A 42 7.61 4.48 -20.57
CA THR A 42 6.88 5.76 -20.58
C THR A 42 6.21 6.02 -19.23
N ARG A 43 5.59 5.01 -18.61
CA ARG A 43 5.05 5.10 -17.24
C ARG A 43 6.14 5.35 -16.19
N TYR A 44 7.32 4.77 -16.39
CA TYR A 44 8.46 5.03 -15.51
C TYR A 44 8.91 6.50 -15.60
N ARG A 45 8.99 7.06 -16.81
CA ARG A 45 9.32 8.49 -17.03
C ARG A 45 8.26 9.45 -16.50
N SER A 46 6.97 9.14 -16.63
CA SER A 46 5.91 10.00 -16.06
C SER A 46 5.97 10.07 -14.53
N THR A 47 6.57 9.07 -13.88
CA THR A 47 6.84 9.09 -12.44
C THR A 47 7.94 10.09 -12.09
N ALA A 48 8.98 10.24 -12.93
CA ALA A 48 9.98 11.31 -12.77
C ALA A 48 9.34 12.70 -12.79
N ARG A 49 8.48 12.97 -13.79
CA ARG A 49 7.79 14.26 -13.91
C ARG A 49 6.97 14.59 -12.66
N ARG A 50 6.32 13.58 -12.06
CA ARG A 50 5.58 13.74 -10.81
C ARG A 50 6.48 14.08 -9.62
N TRP A 51 7.65 13.45 -9.50
CA TRP A 51 8.61 13.79 -8.45
C TRP A 51 9.24 15.17 -8.64
N CYS A 52 9.56 15.56 -9.88
CA CYS A 52 10.01 16.92 -10.19
C CYS A 52 8.94 17.96 -9.86
N ALA A 53 7.67 17.71 -10.24
CA ALA A 53 6.57 18.60 -9.91
C ALA A 53 6.35 18.71 -8.39
N ALA A 54 6.39 17.58 -7.67
CA ALA A 54 6.29 17.56 -6.21
C ALA A 54 7.46 18.29 -5.53
N GLY A 55 8.68 18.11 -6.02
CA GLY A 55 9.87 18.81 -5.51
C GLY A 55 9.83 20.31 -5.78
N SER A 56 9.42 20.71 -6.99
CA SER A 56 9.26 22.13 -7.35
C SER A 56 8.17 22.78 -6.49
N ALA A 57 7.06 22.07 -6.25
CA ALA A 57 6.00 22.52 -5.35
C ALA A 57 6.41 22.58 -3.87
N GLY A 58 7.54 21.97 -3.47
CA GLY A 58 8.13 22.13 -2.14
C GLY A 58 9.15 23.27 -2.07
N VAL A 59 10.03 23.37 -3.06
CA VAL A 59 11.10 24.38 -3.09
C VAL A 59 10.56 25.79 -3.35
N ILE A 60 9.62 25.96 -4.29
CA ILE A 60 9.08 27.29 -4.61
C ILE A 60 8.45 27.95 -3.36
N PRO A 61 7.55 27.28 -2.61
CA PRO A 61 7.04 27.84 -1.36
C PRO A 61 8.13 28.06 -0.31
N ALA A 62 9.15 27.18 -0.22
CA ALA A 62 10.26 27.39 0.71
C ALA A 62 11.04 28.67 0.40
N VAL A 63 11.31 28.95 -0.88
CA VAL A 63 11.97 30.19 -1.31
C VAL A 63 11.08 31.40 -1.08
N LEU A 64 9.79 31.32 -1.42
CA LEU A 64 8.85 32.41 -1.17
C LEU A 64 8.74 32.73 0.33
N LEU A 65 8.63 31.73 1.19
CA LEU A 65 8.63 31.92 2.65
C LEU A 65 9.96 32.46 3.18
N ALA A 66 11.09 32.11 2.56
CA ALA A 66 12.39 32.64 2.99
C ALA A 66 12.54 34.14 2.70
N VAL A 67 11.96 34.59 1.58
CA VAL A 67 12.05 35.98 1.09
C VAL A 67 10.97 36.86 1.72
N PHE A 68 9.74 36.38 1.80
CA PHE A 68 8.57 37.22 2.13
C PHE A 68 8.00 36.98 3.52
N ALA A 69 8.31 35.86 4.17
CA ALA A 69 7.73 35.59 5.49
C ALA A 69 8.69 35.97 6.61
N ASP A 70 8.18 36.70 7.59
CA ASP A 70 8.84 36.93 8.86
C ASP A 70 8.32 35.97 9.95
N GLY A 71 9.04 35.90 11.07
CA GLY A 71 8.69 35.08 12.23
C GLY A 71 8.38 33.61 11.93
N PHE A 72 7.13 33.20 12.18
CA PHE A 72 6.65 31.81 12.12
C PHE A 72 6.80 31.17 10.74
N GLY A 73 6.55 31.91 9.65
CA GLY A 73 6.63 31.39 8.28
C GLY A 73 8.03 30.90 7.90
N ARG A 74 9.07 31.59 8.37
CA ARG A 74 10.48 31.21 8.17
C ARG A 74 10.82 29.85 8.78
N SER A 75 10.12 29.43 9.85
CA SER A 75 10.35 28.14 10.49
C SER A 75 10.03 26.94 9.60
N PHE A 76 9.21 27.14 8.54
CA PHE A 76 8.90 26.09 7.56
C PHE A 76 9.88 26.02 6.40
N VAL A 77 10.76 27.02 6.25
CA VAL A 77 11.74 27.07 5.15
C VAL A 77 12.66 25.84 5.16
N PRO A 78 13.34 25.47 6.28
CA PRO A 78 14.22 24.31 6.27
C PRO A 78 13.54 22.98 5.89
N PRO A 79 12.39 22.58 6.49
CA PRO A 79 11.76 21.31 6.13
C PRO A 79 11.17 21.29 4.72
N LEU A 80 10.58 22.40 4.24
CA LEU A 80 10.09 22.49 2.86
C LEU A 80 11.24 22.46 1.85
N ALA A 81 12.34 23.15 2.14
CA ALA A 81 13.54 23.12 1.30
C ALA A 81 14.14 21.71 1.25
N VAL A 82 14.29 21.03 2.40
CA VAL A 82 14.82 19.66 2.46
C VAL A 82 13.91 18.67 1.72
N PHE A 83 12.60 18.71 1.97
CA PHE A 83 11.64 17.83 1.29
C PHE A 83 11.58 18.10 -0.22
N GLY A 84 11.56 19.38 -0.59
CA GLY A 84 11.62 19.85 -1.97
C GLY A 84 12.89 19.36 -2.68
N ALA A 85 14.05 19.56 -2.05
CA ALA A 85 15.35 19.13 -2.56
C ALA A 85 15.44 17.60 -2.73
N LEU A 86 15.02 16.81 -1.72
CA LEU A 86 14.99 15.35 -1.81
C LEU A 86 14.07 14.85 -2.93
N SER A 87 12.91 15.49 -3.09
CA SER A 87 11.96 15.17 -4.16
C SER A 87 12.52 15.55 -5.54
N LEU A 88 13.22 16.66 -5.67
CA LEU A 88 13.93 17.06 -6.89
C LEU A 88 15.08 16.10 -7.21
N LEU A 89 15.88 15.70 -6.21
CA LEU A 89 16.95 14.71 -6.37
C LEU A 89 16.37 13.38 -6.86
N MET A 90 15.28 12.91 -6.26
CA MET A 90 14.57 11.71 -6.75
C MET A 90 14.04 11.93 -8.19
N GLY A 91 13.48 13.11 -8.46
CA GLY A 91 13.04 13.54 -9.78
C GLY A 91 14.16 13.57 -10.84
N ALA A 92 15.41 13.83 -10.45
CA ALA A 92 16.59 13.80 -11.31
C ALA A 92 17.19 12.40 -11.47
N VAL A 93 17.13 11.56 -10.44
CA VAL A 93 17.63 10.17 -10.48
C VAL A 93 16.77 9.29 -11.37
N VAL A 94 15.43 9.37 -11.27
CA VAL A 94 14.51 8.54 -12.07
C VAL A 94 14.72 8.66 -13.60
N PRO A 95 14.84 9.85 -14.23
CA PRO A 95 15.06 9.96 -15.67
C PRO A 95 16.44 9.46 -16.08
N LEU A 96 17.47 9.62 -15.24
CA LEU A 96 18.79 9.01 -15.48
C LEU A 96 18.68 7.49 -15.49
N GLN A 97 17.94 6.90 -14.56
CA GLN A 97 17.65 5.45 -14.57
C GLN A 97 16.85 5.04 -15.81
N ALA A 98 15.85 5.83 -16.21
CA ALA A 98 15.06 5.57 -17.41
C ALA A 98 15.93 5.60 -18.69
N ARG A 99 16.89 6.52 -18.77
CA ARG A 99 17.86 6.58 -19.88
C ARG A 99 18.75 5.35 -19.90
N ARG A 100 19.25 4.91 -18.74
CA ARG A 100 20.05 3.67 -18.61
C ARG A 100 19.24 2.44 -18.99
N MET A 101 18.01 2.30 -18.50
CA MET A 101 17.09 1.21 -18.89
C MET A 101 16.84 1.22 -20.39
N ARG A 102 16.57 2.39 -21.00
CA ARG A 102 16.37 2.49 -22.45
C ARG A 102 17.58 1.99 -23.23
N ARG A 103 18.80 2.38 -22.85
CA ARG A 103 20.03 1.94 -23.54
C ARG A 103 20.18 0.42 -23.47
N VAL A 104 19.93 -0.16 -22.30
CA VAL A 104 19.97 -1.63 -22.13
C VAL A 104 18.90 -2.31 -22.97
N LEU A 105 17.66 -1.83 -22.89
CA LEU A 105 16.52 -2.39 -23.64
C LEU A 105 16.64 -2.19 -25.16
N ALA A 106 17.39 -1.19 -25.61
CA ALA A 106 17.69 -0.96 -27.02
C ALA A 106 18.88 -1.79 -27.53
N ALA A 107 19.66 -2.40 -26.62
CA ALA A 107 20.88 -3.11 -26.97
C ALA A 107 20.66 -4.60 -27.25
N GLY A 108 19.52 -5.17 -26.84
CA GLY A 108 19.28 -6.59 -27.04
C GLY A 108 17.82 -7.01 -26.87
N PRO A 109 17.51 -8.26 -27.27
CA PRO A 109 16.20 -8.85 -27.10
C PRO A 109 15.87 -9.14 -25.63
N TRP A 110 14.60 -9.45 -25.35
CA TRP A 110 14.21 -10.03 -24.06
C TRP A 110 14.53 -11.51 -24.05
N THR A 111 15.15 -11.98 -22.97
CA THR A 111 15.35 -13.40 -22.70
C THR A 111 14.50 -13.84 -21.52
N ALA A 112 13.69 -14.89 -21.69
CA ALA A 112 12.89 -15.46 -20.62
C ALA A 112 13.73 -16.44 -19.79
N HIS A 113 13.72 -16.24 -18.47
CA HIS A 113 14.47 -17.06 -17.52
C HIS A 113 13.57 -17.55 -16.39
N THR A 114 13.81 -18.80 -15.96
CA THR A 114 13.33 -19.27 -14.67
C THR A 114 14.08 -18.54 -13.57
N SER A 115 13.37 -18.17 -12.53
CA SER A 115 13.84 -17.27 -11.49
C SER A 115 13.35 -17.71 -10.12
N VAL A 116 14.17 -17.42 -9.11
CA VAL A 116 13.80 -17.52 -7.69
C VAL A 116 14.15 -16.20 -7.02
N VAL A 117 13.18 -15.63 -6.31
CA VAL A 117 13.38 -14.44 -5.47
C VAL A 117 13.73 -14.90 -4.05
N LEU A 118 14.91 -14.51 -3.59
CA LEU A 118 15.38 -14.76 -2.24
C LEU A 118 15.27 -13.47 -1.43
N GLN A 119 14.44 -13.48 -0.39
CA GLN A 119 14.46 -12.42 0.61
C GLN A 119 15.71 -12.56 1.49
N ARG A 120 16.35 -11.42 1.78
CA ARG A 120 17.51 -11.35 2.65
C ARG A 120 17.02 -10.83 4.00
N GLY A 121 17.22 -11.60 5.06
CA GLY A 121 16.88 -11.17 6.41
C GLY A 121 17.63 -9.89 6.81
N GLY A 122 17.07 -9.12 7.74
CA GLY A 122 17.74 -7.95 8.33
C GLY A 122 17.76 -6.70 7.47
N GLY A 123 16.66 -6.38 6.76
CA GLY A 123 16.51 -5.13 6.00
C GLY A 123 17.36 -5.02 4.73
N SER A 124 18.18 -6.04 4.44
CA SER A 124 18.96 -6.10 3.21
C SER A 124 18.03 -6.36 2.01
N GLY A 125 18.25 -5.67 0.89
CA GLY A 125 17.43 -5.83 -0.33
C GLY A 125 17.36 -7.29 -0.81
N ALA A 126 16.24 -7.66 -1.43
CA ALA A 126 16.08 -9.01 -1.96
C ALA A 126 17.05 -9.28 -3.13
N VAL A 127 17.27 -10.56 -3.43
CA VAL A 127 18.12 -11.01 -4.52
C VAL A 127 17.30 -11.93 -5.43
N VAL A 128 17.36 -11.70 -6.72
CA VAL A 128 16.73 -12.52 -7.75
C VAL A 128 17.83 -13.36 -8.38
N VAL A 129 17.67 -14.68 -8.43
CA VAL A 129 18.60 -15.52 -9.19
C VAL A 129 17.88 -16.01 -10.43
N LEU A 130 18.43 -15.71 -11.60
CA LEU A 130 17.96 -16.22 -12.88
C LEU A 130 18.81 -17.41 -13.30
N ARG A 131 18.20 -18.38 -13.99
CA ARG A 131 18.95 -19.38 -14.76
C ARG A 131 19.43 -18.75 -16.06
N GLY A 132 20.73 -18.65 -16.27
CA GLY A 132 21.33 -18.14 -17.51
C GLY A 132 21.03 -19.01 -18.74
N PRO A 133 21.38 -18.52 -19.94
CA PRO A 133 21.16 -19.26 -21.19
C PRO A 133 22.04 -20.52 -21.28
N GLY A 134 23.21 -20.53 -20.63
CA GLY A 134 24.04 -21.73 -20.50
C GLY A 134 23.41 -22.77 -19.56
N ARG A 135 23.61 -24.07 -19.85
CA ARG A 135 23.03 -25.19 -19.06
C ARG A 135 23.31 -25.11 -17.55
N HIS A 136 24.40 -24.44 -17.15
CA HIS A 136 24.86 -24.38 -15.76
C HIS A 136 25.10 -22.96 -15.23
N GLU A 137 24.68 -21.92 -15.97
CA GLU A 137 24.91 -20.55 -15.54
C GLU A 137 23.78 -20.06 -14.64
N LEU A 138 24.11 -19.46 -13.50
CA LEU A 138 23.17 -18.81 -12.59
C LEU A 138 23.57 -17.35 -12.43
N LEU A 139 22.60 -16.46 -12.60
CA LEU A 139 22.79 -15.02 -12.63
C LEU A 139 22.13 -14.42 -11.37
N PRO A 140 22.87 -14.25 -10.27
CA PRO A 140 22.36 -13.58 -9.09
C PRO A 140 22.36 -12.07 -9.31
N LEU A 141 21.18 -11.46 -9.19
CA LEU A 141 20.91 -10.05 -9.47
C LEU A 141 20.24 -9.39 -8.25
N THR A 142 20.70 -8.21 -7.86
CA THR A 142 20.03 -7.35 -6.88
C THR A 142 19.17 -6.33 -7.62
N PRO A 143 17.82 -6.45 -7.59
CA PRO A 143 16.94 -5.43 -8.14
C PRO A 143 17.13 -4.11 -7.38
N TRP A 144 17.35 -3.03 -8.12
CA TRP A 144 17.44 -1.68 -7.59
C TRP A 144 16.03 -1.09 -7.51
N THR A 145 15.30 -1.51 -6.49
CA THR A 145 13.94 -1.07 -6.28
C THR A 145 13.57 -1.03 -4.81
N THR A 146 12.53 -0.28 -4.48
CA THR A 146 11.89 -0.29 -3.17
C THR A 146 11.20 -1.63 -2.89
N GLN A 147 11.07 -2.00 -1.62
CA GLN A 147 10.43 -3.25 -1.18
C GLN A 147 9.05 -3.48 -1.80
N TRP A 148 8.21 -2.45 -1.92
CA TRP A 148 6.86 -2.60 -2.51
C TRP A 148 6.82 -3.05 -3.98
N ARG A 149 7.94 -2.95 -4.72
CA ARG A 149 8.05 -3.45 -6.10
C ARG A 149 8.62 -4.86 -6.19
N LEU A 150 9.19 -5.37 -5.10
CA LEU A 150 9.68 -6.74 -5.05
C LEU A 150 8.54 -7.75 -5.14
N ASP A 151 7.34 -7.39 -4.67
CA ASP A 151 6.13 -8.21 -4.84
C ASP A 151 5.82 -8.52 -6.30
N LEU A 152 6.16 -7.60 -7.22
CA LEU A 152 5.95 -7.80 -8.66
C LEU A 152 6.82 -8.94 -9.20
N LEU A 153 8.04 -9.08 -8.67
CA LEU A 153 8.94 -10.17 -9.03
C LEU A 153 8.54 -11.50 -8.38
N ASN A 154 7.85 -11.45 -7.23
CA ASN A 154 7.37 -12.65 -6.55
C ASN A 154 6.09 -13.21 -7.20
N ARG A 155 5.36 -12.40 -7.98
CA ARG A 155 4.12 -12.77 -8.67
C ARG A 155 4.31 -13.41 -10.04
N SER A 156 5.52 -13.46 -10.57
CA SER A 156 5.74 -13.78 -11.97
C SER A 156 5.77 -15.29 -12.26
N ASP A 157 5.15 -16.12 -11.42
CA ASP A 157 5.15 -17.60 -11.50
C ASP A 157 6.55 -18.22 -11.66
N GLY A 158 7.58 -17.50 -11.16
CA GLY A 158 8.97 -17.88 -11.30
C GLY A 158 9.55 -17.66 -12.70
N VAL A 159 8.86 -16.99 -13.61
CA VAL A 159 9.36 -16.57 -14.93
C VAL A 159 9.63 -15.07 -14.92
N LEU A 160 10.85 -14.66 -15.29
CA LEU A 160 11.20 -13.25 -15.46
C LEU A 160 11.86 -13.06 -16.81
N TRP A 161 11.52 -11.96 -17.47
CA TRP A 161 12.24 -11.51 -18.66
C TRP A 161 13.44 -10.67 -18.21
N TRP A 162 14.58 -10.92 -18.83
CA TRP A 162 15.82 -10.21 -18.62
C TRP A 162 16.30 -9.59 -19.93
N CYS A 163 16.84 -8.39 -19.83
CA CYS A 163 17.56 -7.76 -20.93
C CYS A 163 18.77 -7.04 -20.35
N GLY A 164 19.97 -7.39 -20.81
CA GLY A 164 21.23 -6.77 -20.38
C GLY A 164 22.37 -7.78 -20.24
N ASP A 165 23.51 -7.28 -19.79
CA ASP A 165 24.74 -8.06 -19.69
C ASP A 165 24.92 -8.59 -18.25
N PRO A 166 25.19 -9.90 -18.06
CA PRO A 166 25.53 -10.51 -16.78
C PRO A 166 26.57 -9.74 -15.95
N ARG A 167 27.53 -9.09 -16.61
CA ARG A 167 28.65 -8.39 -15.96
C ARG A 167 28.26 -7.00 -15.51
N THR A 168 27.52 -6.23 -16.31
CA THR A 168 27.17 -4.83 -16.00
C THR A 168 25.78 -4.68 -15.35
N GLY A 169 24.93 -5.68 -15.49
CA GLY A 169 23.53 -5.67 -15.08
C GLY A 169 22.59 -5.32 -16.21
N GLY A 170 21.33 -5.06 -15.87
CA GLY A 170 20.28 -5.01 -16.87
C GLY A 170 18.92 -4.65 -16.31
N VAL A 171 17.88 -5.02 -17.04
CA VAL A 171 16.47 -4.76 -16.71
C VAL A 171 15.75 -6.10 -16.60
N LEU A 172 15.04 -6.27 -15.49
CA LEU A 172 14.09 -7.34 -15.24
C LEU A 172 12.67 -6.83 -15.52
N ALA A 173 11.82 -7.71 -16.00
CA ALA A 173 10.38 -7.49 -16.03
C ALA A 173 9.63 -8.81 -15.81
N PRO A 174 8.42 -8.79 -15.24
CA PRO A 174 7.48 -9.89 -15.40
C PRO A 174 7.21 -10.19 -16.88
N ALA A 175 6.65 -11.36 -17.17
CA ALA A 175 6.18 -11.68 -18.52
C ALA A 175 5.28 -10.57 -19.06
N GLY A 176 5.51 -10.15 -20.30
CA GLY A 176 4.83 -9.02 -20.96
C GLY A 176 5.58 -7.67 -20.87
N GLY A 177 6.69 -7.57 -20.13
CA GLY A 177 7.60 -6.43 -20.20
C GLY A 177 7.05 -5.10 -19.65
N THR A 178 5.89 -5.10 -19.00
CA THR A 178 5.16 -3.87 -18.63
C THR A 178 5.71 -3.13 -17.41
N GLU A 179 6.43 -3.84 -16.54
CA GLU A 179 6.97 -3.35 -15.27
C GLU A 179 8.48 -3.55 -15.21
N LEU A 180 9.20 -2.47 -15.51
CA LEU A 180 10.66 -2.50 -15.65
C LEU A 180 11.35 -2.27 -14.29
N ILE A 181 12.27 -3.17 -13.94
CA ILE A 181 13.06 -3.12 -12.71
C ILE A 181 14.53 -3.26 -13.09
N ARG A 182 15.34 -2.24 -12.81
CA ARG A 182 16.78 -2.34 -13.05
C ARG A 182 17.39 -3.29 -12.04
N ALA A 183 18.31 -4.16 -12.46
CA ALA A 183 19.05 -5.03 -11.56
C ALA A 183 20.55 -4.92 -11.79
N LYS A 184 21.32 -5.06 -10.70
CA LYS A 184 22.78 -5.11 -10.72
C LYS A 184 23.25 -6.54 -10.40
N PRO A 185 24.34 -7.02 -10.98
CA PRO A 185 24.85 -8.35 -10.66
C PRO A 185 25.44 -8.37 -9.26
N VAL A 186 25.17 -9.46 -8.55
CA VAL A 186 25.83 -9.79 -7.29
C VAL A 186 27.16 -10.44 -7.62
N ARG A 187 28.24 -9.98 -6.97
CA ARG A 187 29.60 -10.51 -7.20
C ARG A 187 30.20 -11.11 -5.92
N GLY A 188 31.27 -11.89 -6.09
CA GLY A 188 32.14 -12.34 -5.00
C GLY A 188 31.54 -13.45 -4.12
N ARG A 189 31.93 -13.46 -2.83
CA ARG A 189 31.52 -14.49 -1.85
C ARG A 189 29.99 -14.58 -1.71
N LEU A 190 29.27 -13.46 -1.83
CA LEU A 190 27.81 -13.45 -1.72
C LEU A 190 27.14 -14.20 -2.88
N ALA A 191 27.61 -13.99 -4.11
CA ALA A 191 27.09 -14.71 -5.27
C ALA A 191 27.27 -16.23 -5.08
N ARG A 192 28.46 -16.65 -4.64
CA ARG A 192 28.76 -18.06 -4.35
C ARG A 192 27.88 -18.66 -3.26
N SER A 193 27.64 -17.92 -2.16
CA SER A 193 26.79 -18.42 -1.07
C SER A 193 25.32 -18.50 -1.47
N LEU A 194 24.84 -17.61 -2.33
CA LEU A 194 23.49 -17.66 -2.88
C LEU A 194 23.31 -18.84 -3.85
N VAL A 195 24.27 -19.05 -4.75
CA VAL A 195 24.27 -20.16 -5.71
C VAL A 195 24.34 -21.52 -5.01
N ALA A 196 25.01 -21.59 -3.85
CA ALA A 196 25.06 -22.81 -3.05
C ALA A 196 23.72 -23.19 -2.39
N ARG A 197 22.73 -22.29 -2.36
CA ARG A 197 21.44 -22.57 -1.71
C ARG A 197 20.63 -23.63 -2.48
N PRO A 198 20.00 -24.60 -1.78
CA PRO A 198 19.21 -25.65 -2.43
C PRO A 198 18.12 -25.12 -3.36
N GLN A 199 17.44 -24.03 -2.98
CA GLN A 199 16.37 -23.41 -3.79
C GLN A 199 16.90 -22.83 -5.11
N VAL A 200 18.16 -22.40 -5.13
CA VAL A 200 18.79 -21.87 -6.34
C VAL A 200 19.30 -23.01 -7.21
N ARG A 201 19.83 -24.08 -6.61
CA ARG A 201 20.23 -25.29 -7.36
C ARG A 201 19.05 -25.95 -8.07
N SER A 202 17.86 -25.92 -7.49
CA SER A 202 16.65 -26.47 -8.14
C SER A 202 16.23 -25.70 -9.41
N LEU A 203 16.75 -24.49 -9.65
CA LEU A 203 16.55 -23.81 -10.94
C LEU A 203 17.22 -24.54 -12.10
N LEU A 204 18.33 -25.25 -11.86
CA LEU A 204 19.09 -25.96 -12.88
C LEU A 204 18.36 -27.20 -13.42
N THR A 205 17.37 -27.72 -12.68
CA THR A 205 16.56 -28.88 -13.10
C THR A 205 15.26 -28.48 -13.79
N ARG A 206 14.85 -27.19 -13.75
CA ARG A 206 13.64 -26.73 -14.44
C ARG A 206 13.82 -26.76 -15.96
N PRO A 207 12.77 -26.98 -16.77
CA PRO A 207 12.88 -26.87 -18.22
C PRO A 207 13.22 -25.44 -18.64
N ALA A 208 13.92 -25.30 -19.78
CA ALA A 208 14.12 -24.00 -20.42
C ALA A 208 12.76 -23.49 -20.93
N LEU A 209 12.51 -22.19 -20.75
CA LEU A 209 11.25 -21.58 -21.15
C LEU A 209 11.31 -21.14 -22.62
N PRO A 210 10.18 -21.16 -23.34
CA PRO A 210 10.06 -20.55 -24.65
C PRO A 210 10.50 -19.09 -24.59
N GLN A 211 11.30 -18.66 -25.57
CA GLN A 211 11.72 -17.27 -25.63
C GLN A 211 10.57 -16.40 -26.14
N PRO A 212 10.39 -15.18 -25.61
CA PRO A 212 9.23 -14.35 -25.94
C PRO A 212 9.16 -13.90 -27.39
N GLN A 213 10.22 -14.15 -28.16
CA GLN A 213 10.39 -13.74 -29.56
C GLN A 213 10.35 -14.91 -30.53
N SER A 214 10.46 -16.15 -30.03
CA SER A 214 10.42 -17.35 -30.88
C SER A 214 9.00 -17.78 -31.22
N SER A 215 7.99 -17.19 -30.58
CA SER A 215 6.60 -17.37 -30.98
C SER A 215 6.28 -16.31 -32.04
N PRO A 216 6.08 -16.69 -33.32
CA PRO A 216 5.47 -15.77 -34.26
C PRO A 216 4.17 -15.22 -33.65
N PRO A 217 3.75 -13.98 -33.94
CA PRO A 217 2.47 -13.43 -33.48
C PRO A 217 1.23 -14.18 -34.02
N GLU A 218 1.42 -15.38 -34.51
CA GLU A 218 0.48 -16.28 -35.14
C GLU A 218 -0.47 -16.83 -34.07
N GLU A 219 -1.64 -16.19 -34.01
CA GLU A 219 -2.92 -16.90 -33.98
C GLU A 219 -3.03 -18.09 -33.03
N LEU A 220 -2.56 -17.98 -31.78
CA LEU A 220 -3.37 -18.55 -30.71
C LEU A 220 -4.67 -17.75 -30.68
N GLY A 221 -5.61 -18.14 -31.55
CA GLY A 221 -7.02 -17.76 -31.56
C GLY A 221 -7.75 -18.20 -30.30
N LEU A 222 -7.07 -18.21 -29.15
CA LEU A 222 -7.72 -17.89 -27.90
C LEU A 222 -8.27 -16.47 -28.11
N PRO A 223 -9.60 -16.29 -28.13
CA PRO A 223 -10.16 -14.97 -28.18
C PRO A 223 -9.61 -14.23 -26.97
N VAL A 224 -8.60 -13.38 -27.20
CA VAL A 224 -8.33 -12.24 -26.34
C VAL A 224 -9.63 -11.48 -26.43
N GLY A 225 -10.52 -11.74 -25.47
CA GLY A 225 -11.85 -11.17 -25.44
C GLY A 225 -11.71 -9.67 -25.43
N THR A 226 -11.70 -9.07 -26.62
CA THR A 226 -12.14 -7.71 -26.88
C THR A 226 -13.66 -7.70 -26.74
N GLY A 227 -14.15 -8.23 -25.62
CA GLY A 227 -15.49 -7.93 -25.18
C GLY A 227 -15.58 -6.41 -25.14
N PRO A 228 -16.63 -5.81 -25.72
CA PRO A 228 -16.79 -4.36 -25.69
C PRO A 228 -16.59 -3.96 -24.23
N ALA A 229 -15.65 -3.06 -23.98
CA ALA A 229 -15.36 -2.60 -22.63
C ALA A 229 -16.70 -2.17 -22.05
N VAL A 230 -17.29 -3.02 -21.20
CA VAL A 230 -18.55 -2.72 -20.56
C VAL A 230 -18.18 -1.61 -19.61
N GLU A 231 -18.34 -0.39 -20.10
CA GLU A 231 -18.15 0.83 -19.37
C GLU A 231 -19.29 0.87 -18.37
N THR A 232 -19.14 0.06 -17.32
CA THR A 232 -19.97 0.12 -16.15
C THR A 232 -19.84 1.56 -15.70
N LYS A 233 -20.90 2.33 -15.94
CA LYS A 233 -21.07 3.72 -15.53
C LYS A 233 -21.12 3.70 -14.01
N ARG A 234 -19.96 3.45 -13.39
CA ARG A 234 -19.74 3.41 -11.95
C ARG A 234 -20.06 4.81 -11.50
N ARG A 235 -21.28 4.98 -10.98
CA ARG A 235 -21.71 6.20 -10.30
C ARG A 235 -20.58 6.59 -9.37
N ARG A 236 -19.83 7.64 -9.75
CA ARG A 236 -18.70 8.10 -8.96
C ARG A 236 -19.31 8.52 -7.63
N PRO A 237 -19.00 7.84 -6.51
CA PRO A 237 -19.58 8.22 -5.24
C PRO A 237 -19.16 9.66 -4.97
N TRP A 238 -20.14 10.56 -4.83
CA TRP A 238 -19.96 12.01 -4.65
C TRP A 238 -18.95 12.35 -3.53
N TRP A 239 -18.81 11.47 -2.54
CA TRP A 239 -17.75 11.46 -1.52
C TRP A 239 -16.31 11.43 -2.05
N ARG A 240 -16.03 11.32 -3.37
CA ARG A 240 -14.64 11.32 -3.91
C ARG A 240 -13.90 12.65 -3.76
N GLY A 241 -14.61 13.74 -3.45
CA GLY A 241 -14.02 15.05 -3.24
C GLY A 241 -13.84 15.48 -1.78
N THR A 242 -14.45 14.82 -0.80
CA THR A 242 -14.52 15.35 0.59
C THR A 242 -13.15 15.63 1.20
N PHE A 243 -12.20 14.70 1.11
CA PHE A 243 -10.84 14.92 1.63
C PHE A 243 -10.09 16.05 0.91
N ARG A 244 -10.36 16.25 -0.38
CA ARG A 244 -9.79 17.37 -1.14
C ARG A 244 -10.36 18.70 -0.66
N TRP A 245 -11.68 18.74 -0.42
CA TRP A 245 -12.34 19.93 0.09
C TRP A 245 -11.95 20.25 1.53
N LEU A 246 -11.79 19.25 2.39
CA LEU A 246 -11.25 19.43 3.75
C LEU A 246 -9.83 20.00 3.71
N LEU A 247 -8.97 19.49 2.82
CA LEU A 247 -7.63 20.02 2.65
C LEU A 247 -7.66 21.49 2.18
N LEU A 248 -8.46 21.80 1.17
CA LEU A 248 -8.59 23.17 0.66
C LEU A 248 -9.16 24.14 1.71
N ALA A 249 -10.22 23.75 2.42
CA ALA A 249 -10.80 24.55 3.49
C ALA A 249 -9.80 24.77 4.62
N GLY A 250 -9.07 23.72 5.02
CA GLY A 250 -8.00 23.83 6.02
C GLY A 250 -6.91 24.81 5.60
N CYS A 251 -6.41 24.69 4.36
CA CYS A 251 -5.42 25.63 3.83
C CYS A 251 -5.93 27.07 3.77
N LEU A 252 -7.20 27.29 3.39
CA LEU A 252 -7.79 28.62 3.33
C LEU A 252 -7.88 29.26 4.73
N MET A 253 -8.34 28.50 5.73
CA MET A 253 -8.42 28.98 7.11
C MET A 253 -7.05 29.32 7.69
N THR A 254 -6.04 28.47 7.45
CA THR A 254 -4.67 28.76 7.89
C THR A 254 -4.11 30.00 7.20
N ALA A 255 -4.37 30.20 5.90
CA ALA A 255 -3.95 31.40 5.19
C ALA A 255 -4.61 32.67 5.74
N LEU A 256 -5.90 32.59 6.08
CA LEU A 256 -6.62 33.71 6.71
C LEU A 256 -6.03 34.07 8.08
N ALA A 257 -5.72 33.07 8.92
CA ALA A 257 -5.10 33.31 10.22
C ALA A 257 -3.71 33.94 10.10
N ILE A 258 -2.90 33.51 9.12
CA ILE A 258 -1.60 34.14 8.83
C ILE A 258 -1.78 35.60 8.43
N SER A 259 -2.75 35.89 7.55
CA SER A 259 -3.03 37.27 7.12
C SER A 259 -3.46 38.18 8.27
N TRP A 260 -4.22 37.68 9.26
CA TRP A 260 -4.56 38.45 10.46
C TRP A 260 -3.36 38.66 11.37
N SER A 261 -2.50 37.65 11.52
CA SER A 261 -1.27 37.78 12.31
C SER A 261 -0.29 38.77 11.69
N GLU A 262 -0.18 38.84 10.36
CA GLU A 262 0.65 39.85 9.68
C GLU A 262 0.03 41.25 9.83
N ALA A 263 -1.30 41.37 9.74
CA ALA A 263 -1.97 42.66 9.93
C ALA A 263 -1.83 43.20 11.37
N SER A 264 -1.66 42.35 12.37
CA SER A 264 -1.46 42.82 13.75
C SER A 264 -0.11 43.49 13.99
N ASP A 265 0.88 43.26 13.14
CA ASP A 265 2.18 43.93 13.25
C ASP A 265 2.07 45.43 12.90
N ASP A 266 1.02 45.82 12.17
CA ASP A 266 0.71 47.20 11.79
C ASP A 266 -0.34 47.85 12.73
N ASP A 267 -0.69 47.21 13.85
CA ASP A 267 -1.69 47.74 14.79
C ASP A 267 -1.16 49.01 15.48
N PRO A 268 -1.86 50.15 15.40
CA PRO A 268 -1.41 51.40 15.99
C PRO A 268 -1.38 51.34 17.52
N GLN A 269 -0.25 51.76 18.09
CA GLN A 269 -0.12 52.03 19.51
C GLN A 269 -0.84 53.35 19.85
N VAL A 270 -1.64 53.36 20.93
CA VAL A 270 -2.39 54.52 21.40
C VAL A 270 -2.15 54.76 22.89
N ASP A 271 -2.14 56.02 23.27
CA ASP A 271 -2.09 56.43 24.67
C ASP A 271 -3.45 56.22 25.34
N LEU A 272 -3.43 55.64 26.55
CA LEU A 272 -4.59 55.31 27.35
C LEU A 272 -4.67 56.26 28.54
N THR A 273 -5.82 56.91 28.74
CA THR A 273 -6.12 57.67 29.96
C THR A 273 -6.88 56.77 30.92
N VAL A 274 -6.34 56.53 32.12
CA VAL A 274 -7.02 55.72 33.15
C VAL A 274 -8.18 56.52 33.75
N ILE A 275 -9.41 56.00 33.66
CA ILE A 275 -10.60 56.63 34.25
C ILE A 275 -10.85 56.10 35.67
N GLY A 276 -10.55 54.83 35.90
CA GLY A 276 -10.68 54.20 37.20
C GLY A 276 -10.02 52.84 37.24
N GLU A 277 -9.40 52.52 38.38
CA GLU A 277 -8.78 51.23 38.64
C GLU A 277 -9.68 50.41 39.55
N ARG A 278 -9.90 49.14 39.18
CA ARG A 278 -10.58 48.16 40.03
C ARG A 278 -9.54 47.43 40.88
N ALA A 279 -9.97 46.97 42.05
CA ALA A 279 -9.13 46.23 43.00
C ALA A 279 -8.56 44.89 42.47
N ASP A 280 -9.04 44.41 41.31
CA ASP A 280 -8.54 43.19 40.63
C ASP A 280 -7.42 43.47 39.61
N GLY A 281 -6.92 44.71 39.53
CA GLY A 281 -5.89 45.14 38.58
C GLY A 281 -6.41 45.36 37.16
N ARG A 282 -7.74 45.47 36.98
CA ARG A 282 -8.35 45.92 35.72
C ARG A 282 -8.65 47.40 35.80
N CYS A 283 -8.31 48.13 34.76
CA CYS A 283 -8.61 49.54 34.63
C CYS A 283 -9.72 49.76 33.61
N ASP A 284 -10.59 50.74 33.85
CA ASP A 284 -11.43 51.30 32.80
C ASP A 284 -10.63 52.47 32.19
N VAL A 285 -10.29 52.35 30.91
CA VAL A 285 -9.46 53.34 30.19
C VAL A 285 -10.28 54.04 29.11
N ARG A 286 -9.86 55.26 28.78
CA ARG A 286 -10.34 56.04 27.64
C ARG A 286 -9.22 56.20 26.63
N TRP A 287 -9.52 55.96 25.36
CA TRP A 287 -8.58 56.17 24.25
C TRP A 287 -9.30 56.82 23.06
N THR A 288 -8.54 57.37 22.13
CA THR A 288 -9.08 57.85 20.84
C THR A 288 -8.82 56.79 19.79
N ASP A 289 -9.87 56.26 19.16
CA ASP A 289 -9.73 55.24 18.12
C ASP A 289 -9.00 55.86 16.90
N PRO A 290 -7.86 55.30 16.47
CA PRO A 290 -7.04 55.89 15.41
C PRO A 290 -7.70 55.80 14.02
N PHE A 291 -8.76 55.01 13.85
CA PHE A 291 -9.43 54.81 12.58
C PHE A 291 -10.63 55.73 12.36
N ASP A 292 -11.35 56.08 13.43
CA ASP A 292 -12.54 56.96 13.36
C ASP A 292 -12.40 58.28 14.12
N GLY A 293 -11.32 58.44 14.91
CA GLY A 293 -11.03 59.63 15.72
C GLY A 293 -11.96 59.82 16.91
N ARG A 294 -12.83 58.85 17.22
CA ARG A 294 -13.81 58.97 18.31
C ARG A 294 -13.20 58.47 19.62
N PRO A 295 -13.50 59.15 20.75
CA PRO A 295 -13.13 58.64 22.06
C PRO A 295 -13.94 57.37 22.37
N ARG A 296 -13.25 56.32 22.80
CA ARG A 296 -13.83 55.05 23.26
C ARG A 296 -13.41 54.78 24.70
N THR A 297 -14.21 53.98 25.39
CA THR A 297 -13.94 53.54 26.77
C THR A 297 -14.15 52.04 26.89
N GLY A 298 -13.32 51.38 27.68
CA GLY A 298 -13.30 49.92 27.76
C GLY A 298 -12.41 49.42 28.89
N ALA A 299 -12.53 48.13 29.21
CA ALA A 299 -11.70 47.48 30.20
C ALA A 299 -10.31 47.16 29.63
N PHE A 300 -9.28 47.37 30.44
CA PHE A 300 -7.87 47.13 30.13
C PHE A 300 -7.16 46.52 31.34
N HIS A 301 -6.07 45.78 31.14
CA HIS A 301 -5.29 45.23 32.25
C HIS A 301 -4.07 46.12 32.46
N CYS A 302 -4.07 46.90 33.53
CA CYS A 302 -2.95 47.78 33.82
C CYS A 302 -1.76 46.94 34.30
N HIS A 303 -0.57 47.22 33.78
CA HIS A 303 0.65 46.68 34.38
C HIS A 303 0.83 47.33 35.75
N GLY A 304 0.82 46.52 36.81
CA GLY A 304 0.98 46.97 38.19
C GLY A 304 2.17 47.94 38.31
N TYR A 305 1.85 49.20 38.60
CA TYR A 305 2.74 50.36 38.53
C TYR A 305 4.03 50.18 39.37
N SER A 306 5.20 50.46 38.77
CA SER A 306 6.47 50.57 39.50
C SER A 306 7.25 51.88 39.28
N GLY A 307 6.62 52.95 38.75
CA GLY A 307 7.21 54.30 38.81
C GLY A 307 7.08 55.23 37.59
N VAL A 308 6.05 55.11 36.76
CA VAL A 308 5.72 56.05 35.66
C VAL A 308 4.63 57.05 36.16
N PRO A 309 4.45 58.27 35.60
CA PRO A 309 3.43 59.22 36.09
C PRO A 309 2.01 58.64 36.07
N GLU A 310 1.25 58.85 37.16
CA GLU A 310 0.07 58.09 37.63
C GLU A 310 -1.16 57.96 36.68
N ASP A 311 -1.19 58.62 35.51
CA ASP A 311 -2.43 58.81 34.74
C ASP A 311 -2.43 58.24 33.30
N TRP A 312 -1.32 57.68 32.82
CA TRP A 312 -1.22 57.19 31.43
C TRP A 312 -0.64 55.78 31.32
N ASP A 313 -1.16 55.02 30.36
CA ASP A 313 -0.66 53.70 29.94
C ASP A 313 -0.66 53.64 28.40
N SER A 314 -0.12 52.60 27.79
CA SER A 314 -0.17 52.41 26.33
C SER A 314 -0.76 51.05 25.95
N GLY A 315 -1.49 51.01 24.84
CA GLY A 315 -2.04 49.77 24.29
C GLY A 315 -2.10 49.81 22.78
N PHE A 316 -2.52 48.72 22.18
CA PHE A 316 -2.63 48.57 20.72
C PHE A 316 -4.10 48.43 20.32
N VAL A 317 -4.46 49.01 19.18
CA VAL A 317 -5.83 48.92 18.64
C VAL A 317 -5.84 48.07 17.38
N VAL A 318 -6.65 47.02 17.36
CA VAL A 318 -6.74 46.08 16.23
C VAL A 318 -7.14 46.81 14.94
N SER A 319 -6.38 46.63 13.87
CA SER A 319 -6.55 47.32 12.59
C SER A 319 -7.45 46.60 11.58
N TYR A 320 -7.67 45.29 11.77
CA TYR A 320 -8.33 44.42 10.80
C TYR A 320 -9.74 43.99 11.23
N GLU A 321 -10.63 43.83 10.24
CA GLU A 321 -11.97 43.30 10.47
C GLU A 321 -11.95 41.78 10.80
N PRO A 322 -12.89 41.27 11.62
CA PRO A 322 -14.05 41.96 12.21
C PRO A 322 -13.80 42.64 13.56
N PHE A 323 -12.56 42.63 14.06
CA PHE A 323 -12.21 43.09 15.42
C PHE A 323 -11.69 44.54 15.46
N LYS A 324 -11.82 45.26 14.34
CA LYS A 324 -11.25 46.59 14.17
C LYS A 324 -11.73 47.55 15.27
N GLY A 325 -10.78 48.18 15.96
CA GLY A 325 -11.06 49.10 17.06
C GLY A 325 -11.06 48.46 18.47
N ASP A 326 -10.87 47.14 18.58
CA ASP A 326 -10.67 46.47 19.86
C ASP A 326 -9.30 46.85 20.46
N LEU A 327 -9.25 47.09 21.77
CA LEU A 327 -8.04 47.45 22.50
C LEU A 327 -7.39 46.20 23.13
N TYR A 328 -6.06 46.11 23.07
CA TYR A 328 -5.29 45.05 23.74
C TYR A 328 -3.94 45.53 24.29
N ASP A 329 -3.39 44.79 25.27
CA ASP A 329 -2.11 45.08 25.94
C ASP A 329 -0.90 44.39 25.26
N GLU A 330 0.32 44.66 25.73
CA GLU A 330 1.55 44.04 25.22
C GLU A 330 1.56 42.50 25.36
N GLU A 331 0.76 41.96 26.29
CA GLU A 331 0.57 40.52 26.51
C GLU A 331 -0.57 39.93 25.67
N LEU A 332 -1.11 40.70 24.72
CA LEU A 332 -2.19 40.32 23.79
C LEU A 332 -3.55 40.07 24.46
N ARG A 333 -3.79 40.62 25.64
CA ARG A 333 -5.06 40.53 26.38
C ARG A 333 -5.92 41.74 26.10
N GLY A 334 -7.24 41.55 26.15
CA GLY A 334 -8.23 42.63 25.95
C GLY A 334 -9.07 42.48 24.69
N THR A 335 -8.59 41.74 23.69
CA THR A 335 -9.33 41.46 22.46
C THR A 335 -9.61 39.97 22.26
N ALA A 336 -10.73 39.65 21.60
CA ALA A 336 -11.01 38.31 21.11
C ALA A 336 -10.23 37.96 19.83
N ALA A 337 -9.61 38.95 19.17
CA ALA A 337 -8.94 38.80 17.88
C ALA A 337 -7.85 37.72 17.89
N TYR A 338 -6.94 37.77 18.86
CA TYR A 338 -5.85 36.80 18.96
C TYR A 338 -6.35 35.37 19.20
N SER A 339 -7.23 35.17 20.18
CA SER A 339 -7.80 33.85 20.48
C SER A 339 -8.59 33.26 19.29
N THR A 340 -9.26 34.11 18.52
CA THR A 340 -9.99 33.70 17.31
C THR A 340 -9.03 33.36 16.19
N THR A 341 -8.01 34.19 15.96
CA THR A 341 -6.96 33.96 14.96
C THR A 341 -6.23 32.64 15.20
N ASP A 342 -5.84 32.37 16.45
CA ASP A 342 -5.24 31.11 16.86
C ASP A 342 -6.19 29.93 16.65
N GLY A 343 -7.44 30.07 17.06
CA GLY A 343 -8.47 29.04 16.88
C GLY A 343 -8.71 28.71 15.39
N VAL A 344 -8.79 29.72 14.53
CA VAL A 344 -8.95 29.57 13.08
C VAL A 344 -7.71 28.95 12.45
N GLY A 345 -6.51 29.37 12.86
CA GLY A 345 -5.24 28.83 12.38
C GLY A 345 -5.06 27.35 12.73
N LEU A 346 -5.25 27.01 14.01
CA LEU A 346 -5.17 25.63 14.52
C LEU A 346 -6.26 24.74 13.90
N GLY A 347 -7.49 25.24 13.82
CA GLY A 347 -8.60 24.55 13.16
C GLY A 347 -8.33 24.27 11.69
N GLY A 348 -7.77 25.25 10.97
CA GLY A 348 -7.34 25.13 9.58
C GLY A 348 -6.26 24.05 9.39
N LEU A 349 -5.23 24.06 10.24
CA LEU A 349 -4.17 23.05 10.22
C LEU A 349 -4.71 21.64 10.49
N ALA A 350 -5.62 21.49 11.46
CA ALA A 350 -6.24 20.21 11.75
C ALA A 350 -7.07 19.68 10.58
N LEU A 351 -7.88 20.54 9.93
CA LEU A 351 -8.64 20.19 8.73
C LEU A 351 -7.73 19.80 7.56
N ALA A 352 -6.64 20.53 7.35
CA ALA A 352 -5.65 20.23 6.33
C ALA A 352 -5.00 18.85 6.58
N ALA A 353 -4.60 18.56 7.82
CA ALA A 353 -4.04 17.27 8.21
C ALA A 353 -5.04 16.12 7.97
N VAL A 354 -6.31 16.28 8.36
CA VAL A 354 -7.37 15.27 8.12
C VAL A 354 -7.60 15.06 6.63
N GLY A 355 -7.64 16.14 5.84
CA GLY A 355 -7.75 16.08 4.38
C GLY A 355 -6.58 15.33 3.74
N LEU A 356 -5.35 15.61 4.17
CA LEU A 356 -4.13 14.98 3.68
C LEU A 356 -4.07 13.49 4.05
N VAL A 357 -4.25 13.14 5.32
CA VAL A 357 -4.22 11.76 5.83
C VAL A 357 -5.36 10.94 5.23
N GLY A 358 -6.59 11.46 5.25
CA GLY A 358 -7.74 10.78 4.66
C GLY A 358 -7.60 10.58 3.15
N GLY A 359 -7.07 11.59 2.45
CA GLY A 359 -6.75 11.52 1.01
C GLY A 359 -5.70 10.46 0.69
N THR A 360 -4.59 10.42 1.44
CA THR A 360 -3.51 9.44 1.25
C THR A 360 -3.95 8.02 1.57
N VAL A 361 -4.61 7.78 2.71
CA VAL A 361 -5.16 6.47 3.08
C VAL A 361 -6.11 5.97 1.99
N ARG A 362 -6.97 6.85 1.47
CA ARG A 362 -7.89 6.50 0.39
C ARG A 362 -7.16 6.16 -0.91
N VAL A 363 -6.15 6.92 -1.31
CA VAL A 363 -5.35 6.63 -2.51
C VAL A 363 -4.64 5.29 -2.37
N VAL A 364 -4.06 5.00 -1.20
CA VAL A 364 -3.41 3.72 -0.90
C VAL A 364 -4.43 2.58 -0.93
N ARG A 365 -5.60 2.74 -0.30
CA ARG A 365 -6.66 1.73 -0.31
C ARG A 365 -7.23 1.52 -1.71
N ALA A 366 -7.44 2.58 -2.48
CA ALA A 366 -7.92 2.49 -3.86
C ALA A 366 -6.88 1.83 -4.77
N ARG A 367 -5.58 2.11 -4.58
CA ARG A 367 -4.51 1.38 -5.26
C ARG A 367 -4.55 -0.09 -4.89
N ARG A 368 -4.55 -0.45 -3.60
CA ARG A 368 -4.66 -1.84 -3.15
C ARG A 368 -5.88 -2.56 -3.72
N LEU A 369 -7.06 -1.92 -3.68
CA LEU A 369 -8.28 -2.49 -4.24
C LEU A 369 -8.21 -2.65 -5.77
N ARG A 370 -7.55 -1.76 -6.51
CA ARG A 370 -7.30 -1.97 -7.94
C ARG A 370 -6.31 -3.09 -8.19
N THR A 371 -5.30 -3.25 -7.33
CA THR A 371 -4.37 -4.38 -7.38
C THR A 371 -5.09 -5.70 -7.05
N LEU A 372 -6.11 -5.68 -6.20
CA LEU A 372 -6.91 -6.84 -5.79
C LEU A 372 -8.08 -7.16 -6.74
N ALA A 373 -8.63 -6.14 -7.41
CA ALA A 373 -9.77 -6.27 -8.32
C ALA A 373 -9.37 -6.47 -9.79
N LEU A 374 -8.10 -6.77 -10.07
CA LEU A 374 -7.75 -7.45 -11.31
C LEU A 374 -8.48 -8.80 -11.27
N PRO A 375 -9.45 -9.04 -12.19
CA PRO A 375 -10.22 -10.27 -12.18
C PRO A 375 -9.26 -11.45 -12.27
N LEU A 376 -9.50 -12.44 -11.40
CA LEU A 376 -8.87 -13.76 -11.41
C LEU A 376 -9.38 -14.57 -12.62
N GLU A 377 -9.44 -13.96 -13.79
CA GLU A 377 -10.05 -14.50 -15.01
C GLU A 377 -9.20 -15.61 -15.66
N GLY A 378 -8.11 -16.02 -15.03
CA GLY A 378 -7.20 -17.03 -15.57
C GLY A 378 -6.61 -18.02 -14.57
N TYR A 379 -7.08 -18.08 -13.31
CA TYR A 379 -6.69 -19.16 -12.40
C TYR A 379 -7.74 -20.28 -12.41
N THR A 380 -8.04 -20.77 -13.61
CA THR A 380 -8.50 -22.15 -13.74
C THR A 380 -7.28 -23.00 -13.40
N ILE A 381 -7.38 -23.84 -12.36
CA ILE A 381 -6.46 -24.95 -12.20
C ILE A 381 -6.66 -25.78 -13.46
N THR A 382 -5.83 -25.59 -14.48
CA THR A 382 -5.80 -26.46 -15.65
C THR A 382 -5.57 -27.84 -15.09
N GLY A 383 -6.61 -28.67 -15.20
CA GLY A 383 -6.65 -30.00 -14.63
C GLY A 383 -5.35 -30.73 -14.92
N GLN A 384 -4.88 -31.45 -13.91
CA GLN A 384 -3.89 -32.50 -14.04
C GLN A 384 -3.95 -33.12 -15.42
N GLY A 385 -2.80 -33.23 -16.08
CA GLY A 385 -2.63 -34.21 -17.14
C GLY A 385 -3.14 -35.54 -16.62
N GLN A 386 -4.32 -35.95 -17.11
CA GLN A 386 -4.68 -37.34 -17.16
C GLN A 386 -3.53 -37.99 -17.92
N GLY A 387 -2.72 -38.76 -17.18
CA GLY A 387 -1.73 -39.64 -17.76
C GLY A 387 -2.41 -40.43 -18.86
N GLN A 388 -1.88 -40.24 -20.06
CA GLN A 388 -2.19 -41.04 -21.24
C GLN A 388 -2.05 -42.52 -20.88
N GLY A 389 -3.17 -43.22 -20.91
CA GLY A 389 -3.25 -44.65 -20.68
C GLY A 389 -4.62 -45.21 -21.02
N GLN A 390 -5.39 -44.55 -21.88
CA GLN A 390 -6.68 -45.04 -22.33
C GLN A 390 -6.66 -45.19 -23.85
N ALA A 391 -6.79 -46.45 -24.27
CA ALA A 391 -6.79 -46.90 -25.65
C ALA A 391 -7.88 -46.19 -26.48
N PRO A 392 -7.68 -46.03 -27.80
CA PRO A 392 -8.61 -45.33 -28.67
C PRO A 392 -9.90 -46.15 -28.80
N VAL A 393 -10.96 -45.72 -28.14
CA VAL A 393 -12.33 -46.14 -28.47
C VAL A 393 -12.86 -45.09 -29.45
N ALA A 394 -12.99 -45.51 -30.70
CA ALA A 394 -13.66 -44.74 -31.74
C ALA A 394 -15.18 -44.79 -31.52
N GLY A 395 -15.82 -43.62 -31.45
CA GLY A 395 -17.27 -43.48 -31.43
C GLY A 395 -17.67 -42.00 -31.58
N PRO A 396 -18.70 -41.67 -32.37
CA PRO A 396 -18.84 -40.35 -32.98
C PRO A 396 -19.65 -39.36 -32.13
N GLU A 397 -19.21 -38.11 -32.26
CA GLU A 397 -19.91 -36.82 -32.33
C GLU A 397 -21.18 -36.53 -31.50
N ASP A 398 -21.20 -35.29 -31.01
CA ASP A 398 -22.34 -34.46 -30.63
C ASP A 398 -23.03 -34.67 -29.28
N ALA A 399 -22.42 -34.08 -28.23
CA ALA A 399 -23.17 -33.45 -27.15
C ALA A 399 -22.36 -32.31 -26.51
N GLY A 400 -22.99 -31.14 -26.41
CA GLY A 400 -22.38 -29.84 -26.13
C GLY A 400 -21.40 -29.79 -24.96
N THR A 401 -20.31 -29.03 -25.18
CA THR A 401 -19.31 -28.65 -24.19
C THR A 401 -19.93 -27.71 -23.14
N ALA A 402 -20.79 -28.25 -22.28
CA ALA A 402 -21.23 -27.56 -21.08
C ALA A 402 -19.99 -27.27 -20.24
N SER A 403 -19.68 -25.98 -20.05
CA SER A 403 -18.58 -25.53 -19.21
C SER A 403 -18.70 -26.17 -17.83
N ARG A 404 -17.81 -27.11 -17.53
CA ARG A 404 -17.76 -27.82 -16.25
C ARG A 404 -17.74 -26.78 -15.12
N PRO A 405 -18.66 -26.84 -14.15
CA PRO A 405 -18.70 -25.84 -13.08
C PRO A 405 -17.36 -25.85 -12.34
N PRO A 406 -16.86 -24.67 -11.91
CA PRO A 406 -15.59 -24.57 -11.21
C PRO A 406 -15.62 -25.48 -9.99
N THR A 407 -14.66 -26.39 -9.91
CA THR A 407 -14.54 -27.35 -8.81
C THR A 407 -14.50 -26.61 -7.48
N PRO A 408 -15.29 -27.01 -6.47
CA PRO A 408 -15.26 -26.36 -5.16
C PRO A 408 -13.86 -26.47 -4.55
N LEU A 409 -13.41 -25.38 -3.92
CA LEU A 409 -12.10 -25.22 -3.29
C LEU A 409 -11.95 -26.18 -2.08
N SER A 410 -11.61 -27.44 -2.34
CA SER A 410 -11.43 -28.47 -1.33
C SER A 410 -10.06 -28.40 -0.64
N TYR A 411 -9.95 -28.98 0.56
CA TYR A 411 -8.67 -29.13 1.27
C TYR A 411 -7.59 -29.76 0.40
N ALA A 412 -7.93 -30.79 -0.39
CA ALA A 412 -6.99 -31.48 -1.26
C ALA A 412 -6.35 -30.52 -2.28
N ALA A 413 -7.12 -29.62 -2.89
CA ALA A 413 -6.59 -28.64 -3.83
C ALA A 413 -5.61 -27.67 -3.15
N PHE A 414 -5.97 -27.19 -1.95
CA PHE A 414 -5.10 -26.31 -1.18
C PHE A 414 -3.87 -27.00 -0.58
N ALA A 415 -3.98 -28.28 -0.22
CA ALA A 415 -2.87 -29.07 0.30
C ALA A 415 -1.87 -29.40 -0.81
N VAL A 416 -2.33 -29.74 -2.02
CA VAL A 416 -1.47 -29.93 -3.20
C VAL A 416 -0.74 -28.64 -3.55
N GLU A 417 -1.43 -27.50 -3.50
CA GLU A 417 -0.82 -26.20 -3.76
C GLU A 417 0.13 -25.76 -2.64
N ALA A 418 -0.22 -25.98 -1.37
CA ALA A 418 0.70 -25.71 -0.27
C ALA A 418 1.95 -26.62 -0.35
N ALA A 419 1.78 -27.88 -0.75
CA ALA A 419 2.88 -28.81 -0.98
C ALA A 419 3.73 -28.42 -2.20
N SER A 420 3.12 -27.94 -3.29
CA SER A 420 3.83 -27.43 -4.46
C SER A 420 4.65 -26.19 -4.08
N GLN A 421 4.06 -25.25 -3.33
CA GLN A 421 4.75 -24.06 -2.82
C GLN A 421 5.85 -24.39 -1.82
N ALA A 422 5.63 -25.37 -0.93
CA ALA A 422 6.65 -25.83 0.02
C ALA A 422 7.83 -26.49 -0.70
N ARG A 423 7.57 -27.31 -1.73
CA ARG A 423 8.59 -27.91 -2.60
C ARG A 423 9.37 -26.83 -3.36
N LEU A 424 8.68 -25.84 -3.93
CA LEU A 424 9.29 -24.74 -4.67
C LEU A 424 10.14 -23.83 -3.76
N ARG A 425 9.71 -23.63 -2.51
CA ARG A 425 10.44 -22.85 -1.50
C ARG A 425 11.58 -23.63 -0.87
N GLY A 426 11.62 -24.96 -1.09
CA GLY A 426 12.66 -25.86 -0.62
C GLY A 426 13.10 -25.49 0.78
N SER A 427 12.17 -25.44 1.73
CA SER A 427 12.50 -25.13 3.12
C SER A 427 13.69 -26.01 3.48
N ALA A 428 14.88 -25.43 3.66
CA ALA A 428 15.92 -26.11 4.40
C ALA A 428 15.23 -26.54 5.70
N PRO A 429 15.36 -27.80 6.14
CA PRO A 429 14.75 -28.22 7.40
C PRO A 429 15.18 -27.17 8.41
N VAL A 430 14.22 -26.31 8.80
CA VAL A 430 14.45 -25.35 9.86
C VAL A 430 14.70 -26.27 11.01
N LYS A 431 15.98 -26.42 11.38
CA LYS A 431 16.35 -27.15 12.58
C LYS A 431 15.44 -26.54 13.64
N PRO A 432 14.44 -27.29 14.14
CA PRO A 432 13.40 -26.70 14.97
C PRO A 432 14.16 -25.92 16.02
N ALA A 433 13.91 -24.62 16.10
CA ALA A 433 14.57 -23.80 17.09
C ALA A 433 14.37 -24.56 18.39
N THR A 434 15.46 -24.97 19.03
CA THR A 434 15.45 -25.80 20.22
C THR A 434 14.98 -24.97 21.41
N THR A 435 13.87 -24.25 21.27
CA THR A 435 12.99 -24.01 22.40
C THR A 435 12.52 -25.39 22.81
N GLY A 436 12.92 -25.82 24.02
CA GLY A 436 12.46 -27.08 24.60
C GLY A 436 10.94 -27.23 24.41
N PRO A 437 10.44 -28.46 24.20
CA PRO A 437 9.02 -28.68 23.98
C PRO A 437 8.24 -27.92 25.05
N ALA A 438 7.42 -26.96 24.62
CA ALA A 438 6.54 -26.25 25.52
C ALA A 438 5.74 -27.32 26.27
N GLN A 439 5.84 -27.33 27.61
CA GLN A 439 5.13 -28.34 28.37
C GLN A 439 3.63 -28.20 28.09
N PRO A 440 2.93 -29.29 27.77
CA PRO A 440 1.48 -29.25 27.57
C PRO A 440 0.82 -28.58 28.79
N GLY A 441 0.17 -27.43 28.58
CA GLY A 441 -0.49 -26.66 29.64
C GLY A 441 0.17 -25.33 30.01
N GLU A 442 1.41 -25.06 29.58
CA GLU A 442 2.01 -23.73 29.79
C GLU A 442 1.49 -22.74 28.71
N PRO A 443 0.92 -21.59 29.10
CA PRO A 443 0.42 -20.62 28.13
C PRO A 443 1.56 -20.09 27.26
N LEU A 444 1.52 -20.41 25.97
CA LEU A 444 2.52 -19.96 25.00
C LEU A 444 2.49 -18.43 24.91
N VAL A 445 3.51 -17.82 25.50
CA VAL A 445 3.67 -16.37 25.55
C VAL A 445 4.02 -15.85 24.16
N TRP A 446 3.01 -15.49 23.37
CA TRP A 446 3.13 -15.18 21.94
C TRP A 446 4.19 -14.12 21.60
N TRP A 447 4.43 -13.14 22.49
CA TRP A 447 5.42 -12.08 22.26
C TRP A 447 6.87 -12.57 22.38
N ARG A 448 7.12 -13.73 22.99
CA ARG A 448 8.45 -14.38 23.03
C ARG A 448 8.78 -15.10 21.71
N VAL A 449 7.78 -15.39 20.89
CA VAL A 449 7.97 -16.06 19.59
C VAL A 449 8.26 -15.01 18.51
N PRO A 450 9.48 -14.95 17.93
CA PRO A 450 9.85 -13.89 16.98
C PRO A 450 8.93 -13.80 15.76
N ALA A 451 8.44 -14.94 15.28
CA ALA A 451 7.50 -15.02 14.15
C ALA A 451 6.16 -14.35 14.47
N LEU A 452 5.56 -14.64 15.64
CA LEU A 452 4.30 -14.02 16.06
C LEU A 452 4.46 -12.53 16.34
N ARG A 453 5.62 -12.11 16.87
CA ARG A 453 5.95 -10.68 17.05
C ARG A 453 6.07 -9.94 15.72
N SER A 454 6.65 -10.57 14.70
CA SER A 454 6.73 -10.01 13.34
C SER A 454 5.36 -9.90 12.69
N ILE A 455 4.53 -10.95 12.79
CA ILE A 455 3.15 -10.95 12.27
C ILE A 455 2.29 -9.89 12.95
N ALA A 456 2.51 -9.65 14.25
CA ALA A 456 1.81 -8.62 14.99
C ALA A 456 2.21 -7.19 14.59
N GLY A 457 3.31 -7.00 13.83
CA GLY A 457 3.78 -5.67 13.42
C GLY A 457 4.34 -4.81 14.56
N ILE A 458 4.73 -5.43 15.68
CA ILE A 458 5.09 -4.69 16.91
C ILE A 458 6.37 -3.91 16.77
N ALA A 459 7.37 -4.41 16.03
CA ALA A 459 8.62 -3.69 15.83
C ALA A 459 8.41 -2.36 15.08
N GLU A 460 7.59 -2.39 14.02
CA GLU A 460 7.22 -1.20 13.26
C GLU A 460 6.38 -0.22 14.09
N ALA A 461 5.46 -0.76 14.90
CA ALA A 461 4.65 0.03 15.83
C ALA A 461 5.51 0.68 16.92
N LEU A 462 6.43 -0.05 17.54
CA LEU A 462 7.33 0.47 18.58
C LEU A 462 8.27 1.54 18.04
N TRP A 463 8.85 1.34 16.85
CA TRP A 463 9.67 2.35 16.19
C TRP A 463 8.87 3.64 15.93
N SER A 464 7.61 3.47 15.52
CA SER A 464 6.71 4.59 15.25
C SER A 464 6.27 5.31 16.52
N LEU A 465 6.01 4.57 17.60
CA LEU A 465 5.65 5.10 18.90
C LEU A 465 6.83 5.75 19.61
N SER A 466 8.04 5.20 19.51
CA SER A 466 9.25 5.83 20.07
C SER A 466 9.55 7.14 19.37
N TYR A 467 9.38 7.18 18.05
CA TYR A 467 9.50 8.42 17.28
C TYR A 467 8.41 9.42 17.67
N GLY A 468 7.14 9.01 17.68
CA GLY A 468 6.02 9.87 18.09
C GLY A 468 6.12 10.35 19.55
N GLY A 469 6.63 9.50 20.45
CA GLY A 469 6.91 9.83 21.84
C GLY A 469 8.07 10.83 21.97
N GLY A 470 9.15 10.65 21.22
CA GLY A 470 10.26 11.62 21.15
C GLY A 470 9.79 12.98 20.66
N VAL A 471 8.94 13.00 19.63
CA VAL A 471 8.26 14.22 19.15
C VAL A 471 7.37 14.83 20.23
N ALA A 472 6.53 14.03 20.90
CA ALA A 472 5.62 14.52 21.93
C ALA A 472 6.38 15.09 23.13
N VAL A 473 7.48 14.44 23.54
CA VAL A 473 8.38 14.98 24.56
C VAL A 473 8.95 16.31 24.09
N LEU A 474 9.45 16.41 22.86
CA LEU A 474 10.00 17.65 22.31
C LEU A 474 8.96 18.79 22.23
N LEU A 475 7.69 18.45 22.01
CA LEU A 475 6.55 19.38 22.06
C LEU A 475 6.20 19.80 23.50
N LEU A 476 6.20 18.84 24.44
CA LEU A 476 5.77 19.03 25.83
C LEU A 476 6.84 19.66 26.71
N THR A 477 8.13 19.43 26.43
CA THR A 477 9.24 20.02 27.20
C THR A 477 9.39 21.51 26.93
N GLY A 478 8.54 22.10 26.07
CA GLY A 478 8.31 23.54 26.05
C GLY A 478 9.56 24.37 25.81
N SER A 479 10.61 23.81 25.19
CA SER A 479 11.79 24.60 24.89
C SER A 479 11.36 25.66 23.86
N ASN A 480 11.21 26.89 24.33
CA ASN A 480 10.92 28.05 23.49
C ASN A 480 11.99 28.23 22.38
N GLU A 481 13.15 27.58 22.53
CA GLU A 481 14.21 27.51 21.52
C GLU A 481 13.86 26.65 20.29
N VAL A 482 12.93 25.71 20.39
CA VAL A 482 12.58 24.87 19.24
C VAL A 482 11.52 25.56 18.41
N SER A 483 11.92 25.96 17.19
CA SER A 483 11.02 26.58 16.21
C SER A 483 9.71 25.81 16.06
N ASN A 484 8.60 26.53 16.00
CA ASN A 484 7.28 25.92 15.85
C ASN A 484 7.13 25.13 14.53
N GLY A 485 7.94 25.45 13.51
CA GLY A 485 8.02 24.64 12.28
C GLY A 485 8.52 23.22 12.53
N LEU A 486 9.55 23.05 13.37
CA LEU A 486 10.05 21.72 13.73
C LEU A 486 8.99 20.93 14.51
N LYS A 487 8.24 21.60 15.39
CA LYS A 487 7.11 21.03 16.14
C LYS A 487 6.03 20.46 15.21
N VAL A 488 5.64 21.19 14.17
CA VAL A 488 4.64 20.73 13.18
C VAL A 488 5.15 19.55 12.36
N VAL A 489 6.40 19.59 11.88
CA VAL A 489 6.98 18.48 11.12
C VAL A 489 7.07 17.22 11.98
N ALA A 490 7.53 17.38 13.21
CA ALA A 490 7.60 16.33 14.20
C ALA A 490 6.19 15.72 14.41
N ALA A 491 5.16 16.54 14.62
CA ALA A 491 3.79 16.09 14.77
C ALA A 491 3.29 15.30 13.55
N LEU A 492 3.55 15.79 12.33
CA LEU A 492 3.16 15.08 11.09
C LEU A 492 3.83 13.71 10.97
N ILE A 493 5.13 13.61 11.27
CA ILE A 493 5.83 12.31 11.25
C ILE A 493 5.29 11.39 12.34
N GLY A 494 4.99 11.92 13.53
CA GLY A 494 4.31 11.19 14.61
C GLY A 494 2.96 10.63 14.17
N CYS A 495 2.14 11.42 13.47
CA CYS A 495 0.86 10.97 12.91
C CYS A 495 1.03 9.83 11.89
N PHE A 496 2.07 9.88 11.04
CA PHE A 496 2.37 8.78 10.13
C PHE A 496 2.74 7.49 10.89
N GLY A 497 3.38 7.62 12.05
CA GLY A 497 3.68 6.52 12.95
C GLY A 497 2.47 5.89 13.65
N LEU A 498 1.38 6.63 13.83
CA LEU A 498 0.15 6.09 14.42
C LEU A 498 -0.56 5.06 13.53
N VAL A 499 -0.35 5.13 12.20
CA VAL A 499 -0.97 4.18 11.25
C VAL A 499 -0.47 2.74 11.42
N PRO A 500 0.85 2.44 11.44
CA PRO A 500 1.33 1.09 11.71
C PRO A 500 1.00 0.63 13.14
N ALA A 501 1.05 1.53 14.14
CA ALA A 501 0.64 1.21 15.50
C ALA A 501 -0.84 0.78 15.58
N GLY A 502 -1.74 1.55 14.94
CA GLY A 502 -3.15 1.21 14.84
C GLY A 502 -3.40 -0.12 14.12
N ARG A 503 -2.63 -0.44 13.06
CA ARG A 503 -2.71 -1.75 12.38
C ARG A 503 -2.25 -2.90 13.27
N ALA A 504 -1.14 -2.71 13.99
CA ALA A 504 -0.63 -3.69 14.93
C ALA A 504 -1.67 -3.99 16.02
N VAL A 505 -2.28 -2.96 16.60
CA VAL A 505 -3.33 -3.12 17.63
C VAL A 505 -4.61 -3.72 17.08
N ALA A 506 -5.15 -3.19 15.97
CA ALA A 506 -6.46 -3.59 15.46
C ALA A 506 -6.46 -4.98 14.79
N SER A 507 -5.33 -5.41 14.24
CA SER A 507 -5.28 -6.65 13.44
C SER A 507 -4.09 -7.55 13.76
N GLY A 508 -2.93 -6.99 14.08
CA GLY A 508 -1.71 -7.76 14.36
C GLY A 508 -1.80 -8.57 15.66
N ILE A 509 -2.03 -7.89 16.78
CA ILE A 509 -2.09 -8.49 18.12
C ILE A 509 -3.24 -9.52 18.23
N PRO A 510 -4.48 -9.23 17.79
CA PRO A 510 -5.55 -10.23 17.82
C PRO A 510 -5.21 -11.49 17.02
N ARG A 511 -4.61 -11.34 15.84
CA ARG A 511 -4.17 -12.49 15.02
C ARG A 511 -3.08 -13.30 15.70
N ALA A 512 -2.07 -12.64 16.29
CA ALA A 512 -1.01 -13.32 17.00
C ALA A 512 -1.53 -14.07 18.25
N ARG A 513 -2.47 -13.47 19.00
CA ARG A 513 -3.16 -14.11 20.13
C ARG A 513 -4.00 -15.30 19.69
N LEU A 514 -4.75 -15.18 18.60
CA LEU A 514 -5.54 -16.30 18.05
C LEU A 514 -4.64 -17.46 17.63
N LEU A 515 -3.51 -17.18 16.96
CA LEU A 515 -2.54 -18.20 16.57
C LEU A 515 -1.88 -18.88 17.79
N ALA A 516 -1.55 -18.11 18.82
CA ALA A 516 -0.99 -18.67 20.05
C ALA A 516 -2.00 -19.50 20.84
N ALA A 517 -3.24 -19.03 20.96
CA ALA A 517 -4.33 -19.75 21.61
C ALA A 517 -4.66 -21.06 20.87
N ALA A 518 -4.62 -21.04 19.53
CA ALA A 518 -4.78 -22.23 18.71
C ALA A 518 -3.63 -23.24 18.92
N ALA A 519 -2.41 -22.76 19.16
CA ALA A 519 -1.25 -23.61 19.44
C ALA A 519 -1.25 -24.22 20.86
N THR A 520 -1.96 -23.60 21.82
CA THR A 520 -2.01 -24.04 23.23
C THR A 520 -3.29 -24.77 23.63
N ALA A 521 -4.20 -25.04 22.69
CA ALA A 521 -5.48 -25.67 23.02
C ALA A 521 -5.25 -27.08 23.63
N PRO A 522 -5.88 -27.40 24.78
CA PRO A 522 -5.55 -28.59 25.60
C PRO A 522 -5.89 -29.94 24.98
N ALA A 523 -6.61 -29.95 23.86
CA ALA A 523 -6.69 -31.13 23.00
C ALA A 523 -6.09 -30.72 21.64
N PRO A 524 -5.03 -31.40 21.15
CA PRO A 524 -4.58 -31.22 19.79
C PRO A 524 -5.70 -31.68 18.85
N ARG A 525 -6.62 -30.77 18.51
CA ARG A 525 -7.56 -31.00 17.44
C ARG A 525 -6.72 -30.99 16.18
N ILE A 526 -6.49 -32.18 15.61
CA ILE A 526 -5.84 -32.35 14.31
C ILE A 526 -6.73 -31.66 13.29
N ARG A 527 -6.49 -30.37 13.07
CA ARG A 527 -7.15 -29.61 12.01
C ARG A 527 -6.32 -29.77 10.76
N ARG A 528 -6.99 -30.09 9.65
CA ARG A 528 -6.41 -29.98 8.32
C ARG A 528 -6.17 -28.50 8.05
N TYR A 529 -4.92 -28.14 7.74
CA TYR A 529 -4.55 -26.77 7.43
C TYR A 529 -3.69 -26.74 6.17
N ALA A 530 -3.84 -25.68 5.38
CA ALA A 530 -2.97 -25.41 4.24
C ALA A 530 -2.30 -24.06 4.47
N LEU A 531 -0.96 -24.04 4.53
CA LEU A 531 -0.18 -22.82 4.62
C LEU A 531 0.18 -22.36 3.21
N LEU A 532 -0.59 -21.41 2.68
CA LEU A 532 -0.38 -20.86 1.34
C LEU A 532 0.33 -19.55 1.49
N HIS A 533 1.42 -19.35 0.74
CA HIS A 533 2.03 -18.04 0.71
C HIS A 533 1.48 -17.29 -0.50
N ASP A 534 0.40 -16.55 -0.27
CA ASP A 534 -0.11 -15.64 -1.26
C ASP A 534 0.91 -14.50 -1.45
N GLY A 535 1.56 -14.44 -2.61
CA GLY A 535 2.53 -13.38 -2.99
C GLY A 535 1.93 -11.96 -3.06
N ARG A 536 0.74 -11.75 -2.47
CA ARG A 536 0.00 -10.49 -2.39
C ARG A 536 0.03 -9.86 -1.00
N VAL A 537 0.31 -10.61 0.05
CA VAL A 537 0.39 -10.12 1.44
C VAL A 537 1.76 -10.51 1.99
N ASP A 538 2.38 -9.62 2.78
CA ASP A 538 3.69 -9.84 3.44
C ASP A 538 3.61 -10.95 4.51
N GLY A 539 3.31 -12.20 4.11
CA GLY A 539 3.26 -13.35 5.00
C GLY A 539 2.48 -14.55 4.46
N PRO A 540 2.68 -15.74 5.05
CA PRO A 540 1.85 -16.90 4.78
C PRO A 540 0.39 -16.67 5.21
N THR A 541 -0.54 -17.10 4.36
CA THR A 541 -1.96 -17.26 4.67
C THR A 541 -2.20 -18.69 5.14
N LEU A 542 -2.57 -18.85 6.40
CA LEU A 542 -3.02 -20.13 6.94
C LEU A 542 -4.51 -20.29 6.65
N VAL A 543 -4.90 -21.34 5.92
CA VAL A 543 -6.30 -21.72 5.68
C VAL A 543 -6.61 -22.91 6.58
N LEU A 544 -7.65 -22.77 7.41
CA LEU A 544 -8.11 -23.80 8.34
C LEU A 544 -9.37 -24.47 7.80
N PHE A 545 -9.42 -25.79 7.87
CA PHE A 545 -10.58 -26.59 7.51
C PHE A 545 -11.23 -27.17 8.77
N ALA A 546 -12.54 -27.44 8.70
CA ALA A 546 -13.28 -28.10 9.76
C ALA A 546 -12.62 -29.45 10.10
N ALA A 547 -12.60 -29.82 11.38
CA ALA A 547 -12.20 -31.18 11.76
C ALA A 547 -13.35 -32.15 11.46
N GLU A 548 -13.04 -33.33 10.92
CA GLU A 548 -13.98 -34.42 10.68
C GLU A 548 -14.60 -34.89 12.00
N GLU A 549 -15.77 -34.37 12.36
CA GLU A 549 -16.69 -35.02 13.32
C GLU A 549 -18.01 -35.44 12.65
N ALA A 550 -18.17 -35.24 11.33
CA ALA A 550 -19.31 -35.75 10.58
C ALA A 550 -18.90 -36.95 9.70
N PRO A 551 -19.62 -38.09 9.75
CA PRO A 551 -19.32 -39.27 8.95
C PRO A 551 -19.26 -38.89 7.46
N ALA A 552 -18.10 -39.15 6.86
CA ALA A 552 -17.73 -38.82 5.49
C ALA A 552 -18.81 -39.27 4.49
N THR A 553 -19.70 -38.34 4.11
CA THR A 553 -20.69 -38.53 3.07
C THR A 553 -20.76 -37.28 2.20
N GLY A 554 -19.64 -36.93 1.55
CA GLY A 554 -19.66 -35.99 0.42
C GLY A 554 -18.35 -35.23 0.14
N PRO A 555 -18.00 -34.97 -1.13
CA PRO A 555 -16.76 -34.29 -1.57
C PRO A 555 -16.74 -32.75 -1.35
N THR A 556 -17.39 -32.22 -0.31
CA THR A 556 -17.57 -30.77 -0.10
C THR A 556 -17.06 -30.31 1.26
N ASP A 557 -15.76 -30.44 1.50
CA ASP A 557 -15.08 -29.76 2.61
C ASP A 557 -14.83 -28.29 2.26
N THR A 558 -15.76 -27.41 2.64
CA THR A 558 -15.61 -25.97 2.50
C THR A 558 -14.79 -25.38 3.66
N ALA A 559 -13.86 -24.47 3.36
CA ALA A 559 -13.03 -23.82 4.38
C ALA A 559 -13.88 -23.00 5.37
N GLU A 560 -13.68 -23.21 6.68
CA GLU A 560 -14.41 -22.49 7.75
C GLU A 560 -13.96 -21.03 7.88
N ALA A 561 -12.69 -20.76 7.58
CA ALA A 561 -12.11 -19.43 7.67
C ALA A 561 -10.96 -19.26 6.66
N GLY A 562 -11.22 -18.44 5.64
CA GLY A 562 -10.25 -17.88 4.72
C GLY A 562 -10.68 -16.44 4.37
N PRO A 563 -9.81 -15.59 3.81
CA PRO A 563 -10.24 -14.25 3.38
C PRO A 563 -11.42 -14.39 2.41
N ASP A 564 -12.55 -13.76 2.72
CA ASP A 564 -13.80 -13.82 1.96
C ASP A 564 -13.55 -13.72 0.45
N ARG A 565 -13.62 -14.86 -0.24
CA ARG A 565 -13.78 -14.92 -1.69
C ARG A 565 -15.25 -15.24 -1.96
N ALA A 566 -16.06 -14.21 -2.17
CA ALA A 566 -17.36 -14.41 -2.78
C ALA A 566 -17.16 -14.95 -4.20
N PRO A 567 -17.81 -16.06 -4.61
CA PRO A 567 -17.77 -16.49 -5.99
C PRO A 567 -18.38 -15.40 -6.89
N PRO A 568 -17.86 -15.19 -8.12
CA PRO A 568 -18.45 -14.24 -9.05
C PRO A 568 -19.89 -14.69 -9.37
N GLY A 569 -20.88 -13.92 -8.92
CA GLY A 569 -22.30 -14.13 -9.24
C GLY A 569 -23.23 -14.44 -8.05
N ALA A 570 -22.73 -14.67 -6.84
CA ALA A 570 -23.62 -14.88 -5.69
C ALA A 570 -24.24 -13.56 -5.21
N PRO A 571 -25.58 -13.44 -5.11
CA PRO A 571 -26.21 -12.28 -4.48
C PRO A 571 -25.83 -12.27 -2.99
N THR A 572 -25.19 -11.19 -2.54
CA THR A 572 -24.90 -10.96 -1.11
C THR A 572 -26.17 -11.11 -0.28
N PRO A 573 -26.22 -11.98 0.75
CA PRO A 573 -27.35 -12.01 1.67
C PRO A 573 -27.33 -10.70 2.47
N GLY A 574 -28.29 -9.83 2.16
CA GLY A 574 -28.48 -8.55 2.82
C GLY A 574 -28.86 -8.75 4.28
N ARG A 575 -27.88 -8.69 5.18
CA ARG A 575 -28.13 -8.42 6.59
C ARG A 575 -28.63 -6.97 6.72
N LYS A 576 -29.90 -6.87 7.10
CA LYS A 576 -30.65 -5.68 7.58
C LYS A 576 -31.16 -4.69 6.51
N ALA A 577 -32.23 -5.09 5.83
CA ALA A 577 -33.18 -4.15 5.23
C ALA A 577 -34.64 -4.67 5.25
N CYS A 578 -35.04 -5.37 6.32
CA CYS A 578 -36.46 -5.64 6.59
C CYS A 578 -36.87 -4.78 7.79
N CYS A 579 -37.32 -3.54 7.53
CA CYS A 579 -38.17 -2.71 8.43
C CYS A 579 -38.44 -1.26 7.97
N ARG A 580 -38.02 -0.79 6.79
CA ARG A 580 -38.30 0.61 6.35
C ARG A 580 -39.13 0.78 5.07
N SER A 581 -39.67 -0.30 4.51
CA SER A 581 -40.50 -0.24 3.29
C SER A 581 -42.02 -0.29 3.53
N CYS A 582 -42.50 -0.61 4.73
CA CYS A 582 -43.95 -0.72 5.01
C CYS A 582 -44.61 0.54 5.59
N ARG A 583 -43.93 1.69 5.62
CA ARG A 583 -44.49 2.95 6.17
C ARG A 583 -44.77 4.02 5.12
N ARG A 584 -44.69 3.70 3.83
CA ARG A 584 -44.92 4.64 2.72
C ARG A 584 -45.83 4.12 1.61
N VAL A 585 -46.79 3.25 1.94
CA VAL A 585 -47.99 2.98 1.13
C VAL A 585 -49.16 2.74 2.08
N ARG A 586 -49.52 3.77 2.85
CA ARG A 586 -50.83 3.87 3.52
C ARG A 586 -51.52 5.10 2.94
N GLY A 587 -52.03 4.91 1.73
CA GLY A 587 -52.79 5.90 1.01
C GLY A 587 -53.27 5.22 -0.25
N ARG A 588 -54.58 4.92 -0.28
CA ARG A 588 -55.30 4.35 -1.42
C ARG A 588 -55.14 2.83 -1.60
N ILE A 589 -56.04 2.08 -0.94
CA ILE A 589 -57.01 1.16 -1.55
C ILE A 589 -57.85 0.58 -0.39
N ARG A 590 -59.12 0.97 -0.37
CA ARG A 590 -60.19 0.34 0.41
C ARG A 590 -60.56 -0.96 -0.30
N GLY A 591 -60.84 -2.00 0.48
CA GLY A 591 -61.63 -3.14 0.04
C GLY A 591 -60.80 -4.33 -0.45
N GLN A 592 -60.59 -5.29 0.46
CA GLN A 592 -60.81 -6.73 0.27
C GLN A 592 -60.09 -7.47 1.41
N GLY A 593 -60.81 -8.37 2.08
CA GLY A 593 -60.38 -9.04 3.29
C GLY A 593 -59.31 -10.09 3.05
N CYS A 594 -58.38 -10.22 4.00
CA CYS A 594 -57.52 -11.40 4.15
C CYS A 594 -57.61 -11.93 5.58
N PRO A 595 -57.52 -13.27 5.75
CA PRO A 595 -57.84 -13.97 7.00
C PRO A 595 -56.77 -13.83 8.08
N ARG A 596 -57.21 -13.89 9.34
CA ARG A 596 -56.35 -13.88 10.54
C ARG A 596 -55.53 -15.17 10.65
N PRO A 597 -54.22 -15.10 10.98
CA PRO A 597 -53.46 -16.27 11.39
C PRO A 597 -53.82 -16.70 12.84
N PRO A 598 -53.76 -18.01 13.17
CA PRO A 598 -54.11 -18.53 14.48
C PRO A 598 -53.04 -18.24 15.54
N ALA A 599 -53.50 -18.10 16.79
CA ALA A 599 -52.66 -17.88 17.96
C ALA A 599 -51.87 -19.15 18.35
N PRO A 600 -50.62 -19.03 18.82
CA PRO A 600 -49.87 -20.17 19.33
C PRO A 600 -50.35 -20.55 20.74
N SER A 601 -50.80 -21.80 20.85
CA SER A 601 -51.16 -22.49 22.08
C SER A 601 -49.94 -22.95 22.89
N SER A 602 -50.20 -23.08 24.18
CA SER A 602 -49.41 -23.57 25.31
C SER A 602 -48.77 -24.95 25.17
N CYS A 603 -47.68 -25.15 25.92
CA CYS A 603 -47.44 -26.22 26.91
C CYS A 603 -45.98 -26.71 26.89
N ALA A 604 -45.25 -26.52 27.99
CA ALA A 604 -44.87 -27.61 28.89
C ALA A 604 -43.85 -27.13 29.93
N ASP A 605 -44.29 -27.18 31.19
CA ASP A 605 -43.47 -27.16 32.40
C ASP A 605 -42.52 -28.36 32.46
N GLY A 606 -41.33 -28.14 33.00
CA GLY A 606 -40.34 -29.18 33.29
C GLY A 606 -39.38 -28.71 34.38
N SER A 607 -39.72 -29.04 35.61
CA SER A 607 -39.01 -28.77 36.87
C SER A 607 -37.63 -29.44 36.98
N ALA A 608 -36.65 -28.71 37.55
CA ALA A 608 -35.56 -29.13 38.46
C ALA A 608 -34.43 -28.08 38.32
N GLY A 609 -34.01 -27.32 39.33
CA GLY A 609 -33.65 -27.74 40.67
C GLY A 609 -32.13 -27.73 40.80
N SER A 610 -31.51 -26.60 41.15
CA SER A 610 -30.24 -26.58 41.90
C SER A 610 -29.88 -25.17 42.37
N ARG A 611 -29.58 -25.12 43.67
CA ARG A 611 -29.17 -23.96 44.48
C ARG A 611 -27.77 -23.50 44.10
N TRP A 612 -27.54 -22.18 44.20
CA TRP A 612 -26.24 -21.64 44.60
C TRP A 612 -26.46 -20.64 45.75
N PRO A 613 -25.65 -20.68 46.82
CA PRO A 613 -25.79 -19.79 47.95
C PRO A 613 -25.05 -18.47 47.70
N SER A 614 -25.68 -17.38 48.11
CA SER A 614 -25.06 -16.10 48.43
C SER A 614 -24.14 -16.20 49.63
N ARG A 615 -22.96 -15.58 49.56
CA ARG A 615 -22.19 -15.13 50.74
C ARG A 615 -21.49 -13.82 50.43
N GLY A 616 -21.53 -12.93 51.42
CA GLY A 616 -20.42 -12.10 51.89
C GLY A 616 -20.19 -10.83 51.12
#